data_AF-A0A7W7W5U5-F1
#
_entry.id   AF-A0A7W7W5U5-F1
#
_cell.length_a   1.000
_cell.length_b   1.000
_cell.length_c   1.000
_cell.angle_alpha   90.00
_cell.angle_beta   90.00
_cell.angle_gamma   90.00
#
_symmetry.space_group_name_H-M   'P 1'
#
loop_
_entity.id
_entity.type
_entity.pdbx_description
1 polymer ?
#
loop_
_entity_poly.entity_id
_entity_poly.type
_entity_poly.pdbx_seq_one_letter_code
_entity_poly.pdbx_strand_id
1 'polypeptide(L)' 'MATSIGFRPTPEDEAIIHQAMREGERTSDVIRRALRLLEREVWLARARDDAENNSDEDLSTEEDEW' A
#
# COMPACT_ATOMS: atom_id res chain seq x y z
N MET A 1 11.40 -5.17 -18.04
CA MET A 1 11.38 -6.64 -17.81
C MET A 1 10.95 -6.86 -16.39
N ALA A 2 9.90 -7.66 -16.13
CA ALA A 2 9.50 -7.95 -14.76
C ALA A 2 10.46 -8.97 -14.15
N THR A 3 11.10 -8.63 -13.03
CA THR A 3 11.95 -9.55 -12.27
C THR A 3 11.05 -10.56 -11.56
N SER A 4 11.36 -11.85 -11.68
CA SER A 4 10.61 -12.91 -10.98
C SER A 4 11.02 -12.97 -9.52
N ILE A 5 10.04 -12.93 -8.62
CA ILE A 5 10.23 -13.14 -7.18
C ILE A 5 9.50 -14.44 -6.82
N GLY A 6 10.22 -15.38 -6.20
CA GLY A 6 9.62 -16.62 -5.70
C GLY A 6 8.83 -16.35 -4.42
N PHE A 7 7.53 -16.67 -4.45
CA PHE A 7 6.66 -16.63 -3.29
C PHE A 7 6.29 -18.06 -2.89
N ARG A 8 6.52 -18.43 -1.63
CA ARG A 8 6.16 -19.73 -1.07
C ARG A 8 5.03 -19.52 -0.06
N PRO A 9 3.76 -19.59 -0.50
CA PRO A 9 2.64 -19.39 0.41
C PRO A 9 2.57 -20.48 1.47
N THR A 10 2.16 -20.09 2.67
CA THR A 10 1.66 -21.01 3.69
C THR A 10 0.21 -21.42 3.38
N PRO A 11 -0.34 -22.47 4.03
CA PRO A 11 -1.74 -22.82 3.85
C PRO A 11 -2.72 -21.68 4.20
N GLU A 12 -2.35 -20.81 5.14
CA GLU A 12 -3.14 -19.62 5.50
C GLU A 12 -3.10 -18.57 4.39
N ASP A 13 -1.91 -18.30 3.82
CA ASP A 13 -1.78 -17.40 2.67
C ASP A 13 -2.61 -17.89 1.48
N GLU A 14 -2.61 -19.20 1.21
CA GLU A 14 -3.44 -19.80 0.15
C GLU A 14 -4.93 -19.57 0.42
N ALA A 15 -5.39 -19.77 1.65
CA ALA A 15 -6.78 -19.52 2.03
C ALA A 15 -7.18 -18.05 1.83
N ILE A 16 -6.30 -17.12 2.24
CA ILE A 16 -6.52 -15.67 2.05
C ILE A 16 -6.57 -15.33 0.56
N ILE A 17 -5.62 -15.84 -0.24
CA ILE A 17 -5.58 -15.62 -1.69
C ILE A 17 -6.86 -16.15 -2.33
N HIS A 18 -7.28 -17.36 -2.00
CA HIS A 18 -8.49 -17.97 -2.58
C HIS A 18 -9.76 -17.19 -2.22
N GLN A 19 -9.91 -16.73 -0.97
CA GLN A 19 -11.05 -15.91 -0.57
C GLN A 19 -11.04 -14.52 -1.24
N ALA A 20 -9.86 -13.95 -1.43
CA ALA A 20 -9.71 -12.63 -2.04
C ALA A 20 -9.81 -12.64 -3.57
N MET A 21 -9.67 -13.81 -4.21
CA MET A 21 -9.61 -13.96 -5.66
C MET A 21 -10.96 -13.67 -6.30
N ARG A 22 -10.96 -12.78 -7.31
CA ARG A 22 -12.16 -12.46 -8.10
C ARG A 22 -12.19 -13.26 -9.39
N GLU A 23 -13.35 -13.31 -10.03
CA GLU A 23 -13.51 -14.00 -11.31
C GLU A 23 -12.53 -13.46 -12.36
N GLY A 24 -11.77 -14.37 -12.98
CA GLY A 24 -10.76 -14.04 -13.99
C GLY A 24 -9.41 -13.54 -13.46
N GLU A 25 -9.23 -13.37 -12.15
CA GLU A 25 -7.95 -12.98 -11.56
C GLU A 25 -6.99 -14.18 -11.46
N ARG A 26 -5.68 -13.93 -11.65
CA ARG A 26 -4.63 -14.89 -11.29
C ARG A 26 -4.11 -14.57 -9.88
N THR A 27 -3.47 -15.55 -9.24
CA THR A 27 -2.80 -15.36 -7.94
C THR A 27 -1.88 -14.15 -7.91
N SER A 28 -1.13 -13.90 -8.99
CA SER A 28 -0.23 -12.74 -9.08
C SER A 28 -0.97 -11.40 -9.12
N ASP A 29 -2.21 -11.38 -9.61
CA ASP A 29 -3.05 -10.17 -9.61
C ASP A 29 -3.59 -9.88 -8.21
N VAL A 30 -4.01 -10.92 -7.49
CA VAL A 30 -4.38 -10.82 -6.08
C VAL A 30 -3.20 -10.31 -5.24
N ILE A 31 -2.01 -10.88 -5.43
CA ILE A 31 -0.79 -10.45 -4.72
C ILE A 31 -0.45 -9.00 -5.05
N ARG A 32 -0.53 -8.57 -6.33
CA ARG A 32 -0.32 -7.15 -6.68
C ARG A 32 -1.32 -6.23 -5.99
N ARG A 33 -2.59 -6.63 -5.93
CA ARG A 33 -3.63 -5.85 -5.24
C ARG A 33 -3.34 -5.75 -3.74
N ALA A 34 -2.91 -6.85 -3.10
CA ALA A 34 -2.50 -6.84 -1.70
C ALA A 34 -1.30 -5.90 -1.46
N LEU A 35 -0.29 -5.92 -2.34
CA LEU A 35 0.86 -5.01 -2.25
C LEU A 35 0.45 -3.53 -2.35
N ARG A 36 -0.53 -3.20 -3.20
CA ARG A 36 -1.08 -1.83 -3.29
C ARG A 36 -1.82 -1.40 -2.02
N LEU A 37 -2.46 -2.33 -1.31
CA LEU A 37 -3.08 -2.04 -0.01
C LEU A 37 -2.01 -1.75 1.05
N LEU A 38 -0.94 -2.56 1.09
CA LEU A 38 0.20 -2.32 1.99
C LEU A 38 0.90 -0.99 1.70
N GLU A 39 1.08 -0.63 0.42
CA GLU A 39 1.62 0.67 0.01
C GLU A 39 0.80 1.83 0.58
N ARG A 40 -0.54 1.73 0.55
CA ARG A 40 -1.44 2.73 1.13
C ARG A 40 -1.32 2.81 2.64
N GLU A 41 -1.16 1.69 3.34
CA GLU A 41 -0.95 1.69 4.80
C GLU A 41 0.35 2.38 5.19
N VAL A 42 1.43 2.12 4.46
CA VAL A 42 2.72 2.82 4.66
C VAL A 42 2.59 4.31 4.39
N TRP A 43 1.86 4.70 3.34
CA TRP A 43 1.61 6.11 3.05
C TRP A 43 0.83 6.79 4.17
N LEU A 44 -0.23 6.15 4.70
CA LEU A 44 -1.02 6.70 5.80
C LEU A 44 -0.21 6.83 7.09
N ALA A 45 0.65 5.87 7.40
CA ALA A 45 1.55 5.95 8.55
C ALA A 45 2.49 7.15 8.42
N ARG A 46 3.14 7.33 7.25
CA ARG A 46 4.02 8.47 6.98
C ARG A 46 3.27 9.79 7.03
N ALA A 47 2.12 9.89 6.38
CA ALA A 47 1.32 11.11 6.38
C ALA A 47 0.91 11.53 7.80
N ARG A 48 0.65 10.56 8.68
CA ARG A 48 0.37 10.82 10.09
C ARG A 48 1.61 11.32 10.82
N ASP A 49 2.75 10.65 10.66
CA ASP A 49 4.01 11.07 11.27
C ASP A 49 4.41 12.48 10.79
N ASP A 50 4.25 12.78 9.51
CA ASP A 50 4.52 14.10 8.92
C ASP A 50 3.58 15.17 9.50
N ALA A 51 2.28 14.86 9.65
CA ALA A 51 1.33 15.79 10.27
C ALA A 51 1.63 16.04 11.76
N GLU A 52 2.11 15.02 12.49
CA GLU A 52 2.55 15.18 13.88
C GLU A 52 3.84 16.05 13.96
N ASN A 53 4.79 15.85 13.05
CA ASN A 53 6.04 16.62 12.99
C ASN A 53 5.86 18.07 12.51
N ASN A 54 4.91 18.33 11.60
CA ASN A 54 4.60 19.66 11.09
C ASN A 54 3.41 20.32 11.81
N SER A 55 3.03 19.81 12.99
CA SER A 55 1.89 20.32 13.76
C SER A 55 2.06 21.77 14.23
N ASP A 56 3.30 22.25 14.33
CA ASP A 56 3.65 23.63 14.69
C ASP A 56 4.05 24.48 13.47
N GLU A 57 3.91 23.96 12.25
CA GLU A 57 4.25 24.68 11.02
C GLU A 57 3.15 25.68 10.65
N ASP A 58 3.44 26.98 10.83
CA ASP A 58 2.54 28.07 10.48
C ASP A 58 2.72 28.50 9.01
N LEU A 59 1.96 27.86 8.12
CA LEU A 59 1.93 28.19 6.69
C LEU A 59 1.12 29.45 6.36
N SER A 60 0.55 30.15 7.36
CA SER A 60 -0.30 31.33 7.11
C SER A 60 0.45 32.54 6.55
N THR A 61 1.78 32.52 6.64
CA THR A 61 2.67 33.52 6.06
C THR A 61 3.26 33.14 4.70
N GLU A 62 2.99 31.95 4.18
CA GLU A 62 3.48 31.54 2.86
C GLU A 62 2.56 32.07 1.76
N GLU A 63 3.17 32.61 0.69
CA GLU A 63 2.44 33.15 -0.46
C GLU A 63 1.95 31.98 -1.32
N ASP A 64 0.66 31.96 -1.64
CA ASP A 64 0.04 30.88 -2.43
C ASP A 64 0.51 31.01 -3.89
N GLU A 65 1.56 30.26 -4.25
CA GLU A 65 2.14 30.22 -5.60
C GLU A 65 1.52 29.08 -6.43
N TRP A 66 0.39 29.35 -7.08
CA TRP A 66 -0.35 28.42 -7.95
C TRP A 66 -0.65 29.02 -9.32
#